data_AF-A0AAD6Z1A7-F1
#
_entry.id   AF-A0AAD6Z1A7-F1
#
_cell.length_a   1.000
_cell.length_b   1.000
_cell.length_c   1.000
_cell.angle_alpha   90.00
_cell.angle_beta   90.00
_cell.angle_gamma   90.00
#
_symmetry.space_group_name_H-M   'P 1'
#
loop_
_entity.id
_entity.type
_entity.pdbx_description
1 polymer ?
#
loop_
_entity_poly.entity_id
_entity_poly.type
_entity_poly.pdbx_seq_one_letter_code
_entity_poly.pdbx_strand_id
1 'polypeptide(L)'
;MPPPGFDDPDTDAFLFRTTRTSRTFSEWQRISTHTFDIAAAVVHSLQLSTGRPDEDLSELDSGPPLSAISTVSSLSPLTWVPATASTSTASTSSATPSVSTAPTGRQARDKARSKRKRNAQRATTKLKTDILLDARPRHPRHFTKPLSPIQASFEIRKEEEEAGMVEDGVAPTHRLPDFSGPQRRFQGFQYIPYRGLTSRPIVDTAQKVCAVFGGMPDDPNFMRDAHDPAVAAMEAALRDCCVLEERCSHRRGNFPQLTEGDSMGGGQKCPGALVNGVENTRILNHLTALPAFIRLAGFATGVFANWALRLFDFYVIYMTLLYARYTHLCRPFKNGIFSACTFNLGPHTCALGHRDFANLAFGLCAITALGDFDYKTGGHLVLWDCKLVIEFPPGCTILIPSAAIYHSNIPISRKEHRYSFTQYTAGGLFRWVEHDFKTEEEYFASLSAEQAEEEKELGLAWAEAGAGLYSTIDELRAAN
;
A
#
# COMPACT_ATOMS: atom_id res chain seq x y z
N MET A 1 69.38 11.95 -23.80
CA MET A 1 68.85 12.96 -22.88
C MET A 1 67.49 12.50 -22.39
N PRO A 2 67.31 12.19 -21.11
CA PRO A 2 66.02 12.35 -20.46
C PRO A 2 65.94 13.75 -19.82
N PRO A 3 64.74 14.32 -19.68
CA PRO A 3 64.43 15.16 -18.53
C PRO A 3 63.33 14.54 -17.66
N PRO A 4 63.23 14.99 -16.38
CA PRO A 4 62.56 14.26 -15.31
C PRO A 4 61.26 14.93 -14.81
N GLY A 5 60.39 14.09 -14.21
CA GLY A 5 59.44 14.47 -13.16
C GLY A 5 58.13 15.15 -13.60
N PHE A 6 57.00 14.50 -13.35
CA PHE A 6 56.11 14.86 -12.23
C PHE A 6 55.11 13.73 -12.01
N ASP A 7 54.99 13.30 -10.75
CA ASP A 7 54.02 12.34 -10.24
C ASP A 7 52.59 12.85 -10.40
N ASP A 8 51.68 11.95 -10.79
CA ASP A 8 50.28 11.99 -10.35
C ASP A 8 49.79 10.55 -10.13
N PRO A 9 49.66 10.08 -8.88
CA PRO A 9 49.10 8.78 -8.56
C PRO A 9 47.62 8.93 -8.23
N ASP A 10 46.77 9.26 -9.21
CA ASP A 10 45.32 9.23 -9.00
C ASP A 10 44.50 8.84 -10.23
N THR A 11 45.06 7.95 -11.05
CA THR A 11 44.28 7.22 -12.06
C THR A 11 44.63 5.76 -12.01
N ASP A 12 44.12 5.05 -11.00
CA ASP A 12 43.96 3.61 -11.14
C ASP A 12 42.61 3.14 -10.61
N ALA A 13 41.88 2.47 -11.51
CA ALA A 13 40.82 1.51 -11.24
C ALA A 13 39.52 1.98 -10.55
N PHE A 14 38.73 2.84 -11.20
CA PHE A 14 37.26 2.74 -11.08
C PHE A 14 36.74 1.59 -11.97
N LEU A 15 37.03 0.36 -11.54
CA LEU A 15 36.32 -0.81 -12.04
C LEU A 15 34.89 -0.76 -11.50
N PHE A 16 33.95 -0.37 -12.36
CA PHE A 16 32.52 -0.50 -12.11
C PHE A 16 32.21 -1.93 -11.66
N ARG A 17 31.73 -2.10 -10.42
CA ARG A 17 31.25 -3.39 -9.93
C ARG A 17 29.91 -3.69 -10.59
N THR A 18 29.93 -4.55 -11.60
CA THR A 18 28.74 -5.08 -12.26
C THR A 18 27.99 -6.04 -11.32
N THR A 19 26.71 -5.77 -11.05
CA THR A 19 25.85 -6.77 -10.40
C THR A 19 25.51 -7.89 -11.39
N ARG A 20 25.04 -9.05 -10.88
CA ARG A 20 24.67 -10.23 -11.68
C ARG A 20 23.60 -9.96 -12.78
N THR A 21 22.96 -8.79 -12.77
CA THR A 21 21.95 -8.33 -13.73
C THR A 21 22.47 -7.29 -14.73
N SER A 22 23.78 -7.06 -14.82
CA SER A 22 24.42 -6.18 -15.81
C SER A 22 23.94 -4.73 -15.82
N ARG A 23 23.51 -4.18 -14.67
CA ARG A 23 23.09 -2.78 -14.57
C ARG A 23 24.20 -1.90 -13.99
N THR A 24 24.36 -0.72 -14.57
CA THR A 24 25.19 0.38 -14.08
C THR A 24 24.28 1.48 -13.51
N PHE A 25 24.57 1.95 -12.28
CA PHE A 25 23.84 3.04 -11.64
C PHE A 25 24.35 4.40 -12.14
N SER A 26 23.45 5.36 -12.33
CA SER A 26 23.84 6.76 -12.62
C SER A 26 24.00 7.55 -11.32
N GLU A 27 24.90 8.54 -11.29
CA GLU A 27 25.20 9.39 -10.12
C GLU A 27 24.01 10.18 -9.55
N TRP A 28 22.86 10.20 -10.23
CA TRP A 28 21.70 11.04 -9.87
C TRP A 28 20.72 10.44 -8.85
N GLN A 29 20.99 9.25 -8.28
CA GLN A 29 20.12 8.63 -7.25
C GLN A 29 20.42 9.05 -5.80
N ARG A 30 21.06 10.22 -5.59
CA ARG A 30 21.30 10.76 -4.25
C ARG A 30 20.17 11.70 -3.79
N ILE A 31 19.20 11.18 -3.04
CA ILE A 31 18.34 12.02 -2.18
C ILE A 31 18.76 11.79 -0.73
N SER A 32 19.69 12.63 -0.25
CA SER A 32 20.03 12.76 1.17
C SER A 32 19.25 13.96 1.71
N THR A 33 18.07 13.73 2.27
CA THR A 33 17.36 14.76 3.05
C THR A 33 17.46 14.42 4.53
N HIS A 34 17.92 15.38 5.35
CA HIS A 34 18.12 15.21 6.80
C HIS A 34 16.84 15.44 7.63
N THR A 35 15.68 15.51 6.98
CA THR A 35 14.37 15.81 7.57
C THR A 35 13.30 14.91 6.96
N PHE A 36 12.44 14.30 7.78
CA PHE A 36 11.39 13.42 7.27
C PHE A 36 10.39 14.20 6.44
N ASP A 37 10.30 13.84 5.17
CA ASP A 37 9.29 14.31 4.23
C ASP A 37 8.66 13.08 3.56
N ILE A 38 7.39 12.84 3.88
CA ILE A 38 6.64 11.72 3.29
C ILE A 38 6.52 11.85 1.78
N ALA A 39 6.54 13.07 1.21
CA ALA A 39 6.51 13.26 -0.23
C ALA A 39 7.79 12.73 -0.89
N ALA A 40 8.95 13.04 -0.32
CA ALA A 40 10.23 12.50 -0.79
C ALA A 40 10.27 10.96 -0.70
N ALA A 41 9.75 10.38 0.39
CA ALA A 41 9.67 8.93 0.55
C ALA A 41 8.77 8.25 -0.52
N VAL A 42 7.62 8.86 -0.83
CA VAL A 42 6.69 8.39 -1.86
C VAL A 42 7.34 8.45 -3.25
N VAL A 43 7.99 9.56 -3.59
CA VAL A 43 8.69 9.72 -4.87
C VAL A 43 9.83 8.71 -4.99
N HIS A 44 10.63 8.56 -3.95
CA HIS A 44 11.73 7.59 -3.91
C HIS A 44 11.23 6.15 -4.09
N SER A 45 10.13 5.78 -3.43
CA SER A 45 9.53 4.45 -3.59
C SER A 45 9.09 4.16 -5.02
N LEU A 46 8.49 5.15 -5.70
CA LEU A 46 8.14 5.00 -7.11
C LEU A 46 9.38 4.83 -7.98
N GLN A 47 10.43 5.63 -7.76
CA GLN A 47 11.70 5.49 -8.47
C GLN A 47 12.30 4.09 -8.28
N LEU A 48 12.35 3.58 -7.06
CA LEU A 48 12.80 2.20 -6.77
C LEU A 48 11.93 1.15 -7.49
N SER A 49 10.61 1.35 -7.53
CA SER A 49 9.68 0.43 -8.18
C SER A 49 9.88 0.37 -9.70
N THR A 50 10.12 1.50 -10.36
CA THR A 50 10.33 1.56 -11.83
C THR A 50 11.58 0.83 -12.30
N GLY A 51 12.57 0.67 -11.41
CA GLY A 51 13.76 -0.10 -11.68
C GLY A 51 13.55 -1.61 -11.53
N ARG A 52 12.53 -2.08 -10.80
CA ARG A 52 12.38 -3.50 -10.48
C ARG A 52 11.41 -4.16 -11.47
N PRO A 53 11.56 -5.46 -11.77
CA PRO A 53 10.48 -6.18 -12.44
C PRO A 53 9.21 -6.01 -11.59
N ASP A 54 8.04 -5.89 -12.24
CA ASP A 54 6.74 -5.80 -11.57
C ASP A 54 6.69 -6.84 -10.43
N GLU A 55 6.26 -6.42 -9.23
CA GLU A 55 6.13 -7.35 -8.12
C GLU A 55 5.33 -8.57 -8.59
N ASP A 56 5.95 -9.74 -8.46
CA ASP A 56 5.35 -10.98 -8.90
C ASP A 56 4.15 -11.28 -7.99
N LEU A 57 2.94 -11.03 -8.52
CA LEU A 57 1.71 -11.34 -7.82
C LEU A 57 1.56 -12.85 -7.58
N SER A 58 2.36 -13.70 -8.21
CA SER A 58 2.38 -15.14 -7.94
C SER A 58 2.79 -15.48 -6.50
N GLU A 59 3.52 -14.58 -5.80
CA GLU A 59 3.81 -14.72 -4.36
C GLU A 59 2.56 -14.53 -3.49
N LEU A 60 1.55 -13.81 -3.99
CA LEU A 60 0.27 -13.58 -3.32
C LEU A 60 -0.77 -14.64 -3.70
N ASP A 61 -0.68 -15.19 -4.91
CA ASP A 61 -1.49 -16.33 -5.31
C ASP A 61 -1.06 -17.58 -4.53
N SER A 62 -2.03 -18.31 -4.00
CA SER A 62 -1.78 -19.60 -3.35
C SER A 62 -2.18 -20.79 -4.24
N GLY A 63 -2.76 -20.53 -5.43
CA GLY A 63 -3.15 -21.55 -6.41
C GLY A 63 -2.03 -21.96 -7.37
N PRO A 64 -2.15 -23.13 -8.04
CA PRO A 64 -1.26 -23.50 -9.12
C PRO A 64 -1.36 -22.49 -10.27
N PRO A 65 -0.27 -22.22 -11.01
CA PRO A 65 -0.28 -21.27 -12.12
C PRO A 65 -1.37 -21.64 -13.15
N LEU A 66 -1.98 -20.62 -13.77
CA LEU A 66 -3.11 -20.74 -14.71
C LEU A 66 -2.84 -21.58 -15.98
N SER A 67 -1.72 -22.28 -16.09
CA SER A 67 -1.39 -23.15 -17.22
C SER A 67 -2.22 -24.46 -17.28
N ALA A 68 -3.15 -24.69 -16.35
CA ALA A 68 -3.88 -25.96 -16.24
C ALA A 68 -5.42 -25.88 -16.40
N ILE A 69 -6.00 -24.79 -16.91
CA ILE A 69 -7.44 -24.74 -17.23
C ILE A 69 -7.64 -24.48 -18.73
N SER A 70 -7.89 -25.57 -19.46
CA SER A 70 -8.25 -25.54 -20.88
C SER A 70 -9.57 -24.80 -21.12
N THR A 71 -9.50 -23.82 -22.01
CA THR A 71 -10.52 -23.29 -22.94
C THR A 71 -11.99 -23.60 -22.62
N VAL A 72 -12.72 -22.56 -22.22
CA VAL A 72 -14.16 -22.46 -22.53
C VAL A 72 -14.42 -21.20 -23.35
N SER A 73 -15.03 -21.47 -24.49
CA SER A 73 -15.35 -20.66 -25.66
C SER A 73 -15.84 -19.22 -25.45
N SER A 74 -15.38 -18.40 -26.38
CA SER A 74 -15.82 -17.03 -26.69
C SER A 74 -17.33 -16.91 -26.90
N LEU A 75 -17.93 -15.91 -26.27
CA LEU A 75 -19.19 -15.33 -26.74
C LEU A 75 -18.95 -13.86 -27.13
N SER A 76 -19.32 -13.53 -28.36
CA SER A 76 -19.07 -12.27 -29.04
C SER A 76 -19.84 -11.09 -28.42
N PRO A 77 -19.28 -9.86 -28.44
CA PRO A 77 -19.99 -8.69 -27.96
C PRO A 77 -21.02 -8.20 -28.99
N LEU A 78 -22.28 -8.07 -28.53
CA LEU A 78 -23.37 -7.43 -29.27
C LEU A 78 -23.07 -5.93 -29.46
N THR A 79 -23.11 -5.51 -30.72
CA THR A 79 -22.94 -4.12 -31.16
C THR A 79 -24.20 -3.31 -30.85
N TRP A 80 -24.06 -2.23 -30.09
CA TRP A 80 -25.13 -1.24 -29.90
C TRP A 80 -24.94 -0.06 -30.86
N VAL A 81 -25.90 0.12 -31.76
CA VAL A 81 -26.02 1.28 -32.66
C VAL A 81 -26.90 2.34 -31.99
N PRO A 82 -26.52 3.63 -31.95
CA PRO A 82 -27.42 4.68 -31.49
C PRO A 82 -28.43 5.04 -32.57
N ALA A 83 -29.71 5.11 -32.18
CA ALA A 83 -30.80 5.59 -33.00
C ALA A 83 -30.71 7.11 -33.25
N THR A 84 -30.97 7.49 -34.48
CA THR A 84 -31.15 8.85 -34.96
C THR A 84 -32.49 9.43 -34.46
N ALA A 85 -32.49 10.70 -34.04
CA ALA A 85 -33.71 11.49 -33.87
C ALA A 85 -33.48 12.95 -34.29
N SER A 86 -34.06 13.24 -35.46
CA SER A 86 -34.80 14.42 -35.90
C SER A 86 -34.51 15.81 -35.30
N THR A 87 -34.02 16.65 -36.21
CA THR A 87 -34.26 18.08 -36.46
C THR A 87 -35.42 18.76 -35.71
N SER A 88 -35.13 19.91 -35.09
CA SER A 88 -36.01 21.09 -35.13
C SER A 88 -35.21 22.39 -35.12
N THR A 89 -35.52 23.23 -36.10
CA THR A 89 -35.20 24.66 -36.27
C THR A 89 -36.11 25.48 -35.33
N ALA A 90 -35.87 26.73 -34.89
CA ALA A 90 -34.84 27.74 -35.03
C ALA A 90 -35.13 28.81 -33.94
N SER A 91 -34.15 29.62 -33.55
CA SER A 91 -34.29 31.08 -33.47
C SER A 91 -32.99 31.73 -33.00
N THR A 92 -32.48 32.61 -33.85
CA THR A 92 -31.25 33.36 -33.79
C THR A 92 -31.35 34.50 -32.77
N SER A 93 -30.35 34.63 -31.88
CA SER A 93 -29.98 35.91 -31.31
C SER A 93 -28.46 36.03 -31.32
N SER A 94 -27.99 36.95 -32.16
CA SER A 94 -26.61 37.31 -32.41
C SER A 94 -25.90 37.82 -31.15
N ALA A 95 -24.92 37.05 -30.67
CA ALA A 95 -23.83 37.55 -29.85
C ALA A 95 -22.51 37.17 -30.53
N THR A 96 -21.69 38.18 -30.76
CA THR A 96 -20.34 38.14 -31.35
C THR A 96 -19.50 36.96 -30.83
N PRO A 97 -18.87 36.16 -31.71
CA PRO A 97 -18.01 35.06 -31.26
C PRO A 97 -16.70 35.65 -30.76
N SER A 98 -16.49 35.64 -29.44
CA SER A 98 -15.13 35.60 -28.91
C SER A 98 -14.51 34.30 -29.40
N VAL A 99 -13.36 34.38 -30.08
CA VAL A 99 -12.57 33.23 -30.51
C VAL A 99 -12.18 32.42 -29.27
N SER A 100 -13.04 31.49 -28.88
CA SER A 100 -12.68 30.40 -27.98
C SER A 100 -11.85 29.45 -28.81
N THR A 101 -10.54 29.50 -28.62
CA THR A 101 -9.64 28.43 -29.09
C THR A 101 -10.24 27.08 -28.70
N ALA A 102 -10.33 26.15 -29.65
CA ALA A 102 -10.76 24.80 -29.35
C ALA A 102 -9.84 24.25 -28.24
N PRO A 103 -10.39 23.59 -27.20
CA PRO A 103 -9.56 23.06 -26.13
C PRO A 103 -8.50 22.15 -26.75
N THR A 104 -7.24 22.38 -26.39
CA THR A 104 -6.16 21.46 -26.76
C THR A 104 -6.54 20.04 -26.31
N GLY A 105 -6.02 19.00 -26.98
CA GLY A 105 -6.36 17.60 -26.65
C GLY A 105 -6.19 17.29 -25.15
N ARG A 106 -5.22 17.93 -24.49
CA ARG A 106 -5.00 17.92 -23.04
C ARG A 106 -6.18 18.46 -22.23
N GLN A 107 -6.63 19.69 -22.51
CA GLN A 107 -7.74 20.31 -21.79
C GLN A 107 -9.03 19.49 -21.90
N ALA A 108 -9.28 18.85 -23.04
CA ALA A 108 -10.42 17.97 -23.24
C ALA A 108 -10.32 16.70 -22.37
N ARG A 109 -9.15 16.05 -22.33
CA ARG A 109 -8.89 14.85 -21.51
C ARG A 109 -8.97 15.15 -20.01
N ASP A 110 -8.33 16.21 -19.54
CA ASP A 110 -8.39 16.63 -18.14
C ASP A 110 -9.82 16.96 -17.71
N LYS A 111 -10.59 17.61 -18.58
CA LYS A 111 -12.00 17.91 -18.35
C LYS A 111 -12.85 16.63 -18.29
N ALA A 112 -12.57 15.64 -19.14
CA ALA A 112 -13.25 14.34 -19.10
C ALA A 112 -12.93 13.57 -17.80
N ARG A 113 -11.65 13.47 -17.44
CA ARG A 113 -11.17 12.85 -16.19
C ARG A 113 -11.78 13.53 -14.96
N SER A 114 -11.76 14.86 -14.93
CA SER A 114 -12.38 15.68 -13.88
C SER A 114 -13.90 15.51 -13.83
N LYS A 115 -14.59 15.45 -14.98
CA LYS A 115 -16.05 15.20 -15.04
C LYS A 115 -16.39 13.84 -14.46
N ARG A 116 -15.65 12.78 -14.81
CA ARG A 116 -15.82 11.43 -14.26
C ARG A 116 -15.63 11.41 -12.74
N LYS A 117 -14.55 12.02 -12.24
CA LYS A 117 -14.27 12.13 -10.80
C LYS A 117 -15.37 12.90 -10.05
N ARG A 118 -15.85 14.03 -10.61
CA ARG A 118 -16.97 14.79 -10.03
C ARG A 118 -18.28 14.00 -10.00
N ASN A 119 -18.58 13.25 -11.06
CA ASN A 119 -19.76 12.39 -11.10
C ASN A 119 -19.65 11.26 -10.06
N ALA A 120 -18.47 10.64 -9.94
CA ALA A 120 -18.21 9.66 -8.88
C ALA A 120 -18.39 10.27 -7.50
N GLN A 121 -17.83 11.45 -7.25
CA GLN A 121 -17.95 12.15 -5.96
C GLN A 121 -19.40 12.46 -5.56
N ARG A 122 -20.30 12.63 -6.53
CA ARG A 122 -21.75 12.77 -6.27
C ARG A 122 -22.42 11.43 -5.94
N ALA A 123 -21.88 10.32 -6.45
CA ALA A 123 -22.39 8.97 -6.19
C ALA A 123 -21.76 8.30 -4.95
N THR A 124 -20.60 8.77 -4.50
CA THR A 124 -19.81 8.16 -3.41
C THR A 124 -20.41 8.38 -2.03
N THR A 125 -21.36 9.30 -1.86
CA THR A 125 -22.05 9.51 -0.57
C THR A 125 -22.66 8.21 -0.07
N LYS A 126 -23.32 7.44 -0.94
CA LYS A 126 -23.90 6.15 -0.57
C LYS A 126 -22.81 5.14 -0.16
N LEU A 127 -21.76 4.96 -0.97
CA LEU A 127 -20.70 3.99 -0.64
C LEU A 127 -19.96 4.36 0.66
N LYS A 128 -19.62 5.64 0.84
CA LYS A 128 -18.99 6.15 2.06
C LYS A 128 -19.89 5.91 3.26
N THR A 129 -21.18 6.21 3.13
CA THR A 129 -22.17 5.94 4.18
C THR A 129 -22.28 4.44 4.46
N ASP A 130 -22.39 3.57 3.46
CA ASP A 130 -22.50 2.12 3.65
C ASP A 130 -21.24 1.56 4.35
N ILE A 131 -20.04 1.89 3.86
CA ILE A 131 -18.76 1.49 4.47
C ILE A 131 -18.68 1.98 5.91
N LEU A 132 -18.97 3.26 6.17
CA LEU A 132 -18.82 3.84 7.51
C LEU A 132 -19.93 3.44 8.49
N LEU A 133 -21.15 3.21 8.00
CA LEU A 133 -22.26 2.66 8.80
C LEU A 133 -21.93 1.24 9.26
N ASP A 134 -21.27 0.44 8.40
CA ASP A 134 -20.88 -0.93 8.71
C ASP A 134 -19.54 -1.00 9.48
N ALA A 135 -18.63 -0.02 9.30
CA ALA A 135 -17.34 0.05 10.00
C ALA A 135 -17.44 0.62 11.43
N ARG A 136 -18.58 1.21 11.80
CA ARG A 136 -18.89 1.95 13.05
C ARG A 136 -17.70 2.41 13.90
N PRO A 137 -17.65 3.72 14.13
CA PRO A 137 -17.80 4.21 15.49
C PRO A 137 -18.94 5.24 15.61
N ARG A 138 -19.76 5.12 16.67
CA ARG A 138 -20.86 6.07 16.95
C ARG A 138 -20.38 7.52 17.18
N HIS A 139 -19.08 7.72 17.43
CA HIS A 139 -18.48 9.04 17.71
C HIS A 139 -17.04 9.15 17.16
N PRO A 140 -16.79 9.89 16.06
CA PRO A 140 -15.45 10.20 15.53
C PRO A 140 -14.50 10.83 16.57
N ARG A 141 -15.09 11.56 17.52
CA ARG A 141 -14.40 12.49 18.44
C ARG A 141 -13.51 11.83 19.51
N HIS A 142 -13.57 10.50 19.67
CA HIS A 142 -12.73 9.77 20.63
C HIS A 142 -11.46 9.18 20.01
N PHE A 143 -11.41 8.98 18.68
CA PHE A 143 -10.25 8.34 18.02
C PHE A 143 -9.03 9.26 17.92
N THR A 144 -9.24 10.57 17.87
CA THR A 144 -8.17 11.55 17.68
C THR A 144 -7.70 12.19 18.98
N LYS A 145 -8.28 11.87 20.14
CA LYS A 145 -7.88 12.49 21.42
C LYS A 145 -7.29 11.44 22.37
N PRO A 146 -6.09 11.67 22.94
CA PRO A 146 -5.21 12.83 22.75
C PRO A 146 -4.29 12.71 21.51
N LEU A 147 -4.21 13.81 20.73
CA LEU A 147 -3.21 13.99 19.65
C LEU A 147 -1.81 14.13 20.27
N SER A 148 -1.15 13.02 20.57
CA SER A 148 0.24 12.98 21.04
C SER A 148 1.16 12.47 19.92
N PRO A 149 1.53 13.34 18.95
CA PRO A 149 2.28 12.92 17.78
C PRO A 149 3.68 12.43 18.15
N ILE A 150 4.11 11.39 17.43
CA ILE A 150 5.49 10.92 17.41
C ILE A 150 6.16 11.64 16.23
N GLN A 151 7.14 12.48 16.52
CA GLN A 151 7.93 13.11 15.46
C GLN A 151 8.92 12.08 14.92
N ALA A 152 8.80 11.72 13.64
CA ALA A 152 9.78 10.85 13.00
C ALA A 152 11.03 11.65 12.58
N SER A 153 12.20 11.08 12.83
CA SER A 153 13.45 11.44 12.16
C SER A 153 13.58 10.61 10.89
N PHE A 154 14.26 11.11 9.86
CA PHE A 154 14.33 10.38 8.59
C PHE A 154 15.70 10.34 7.98
N GLU A 155 15.94 9.17 7.40
CA GLU A 155 17.04 8.90 6.51
C GLU A 155 16.50 7.86 5.53
N ILE A 156 16.28 8.27 4.27
CA ILE A 156 15.97 7.32 3.19
C ILE A 156 17.12 6.34 3.14
N ARG A 157 16.84 5.06 3.43
CA ARG A 157 17.86 4.03 3.24
C ARG A 157 18.23 3.96 1.78
N LYS A 158 19.54 3.95 1.52
CA LYS A 158 20.06 3.74 0.18
C LYS A 158 19.76 2.32 -0.26
N GLU A 159 19.57 2.14 -1.56
CA GLU A 159 19.38 0.81 -2.15
C GLU A 159 20.56 -0.14 -1.84
N GLU A 160 21.78 0.40 -1.75
CA GLU A 160 22.99 -0.31 -1.33
C GLU A 160 22.93 -0.80 0.13
N GLU A 161 22.24 -0.07 1.01
CA GLU A 161 22.05 -0.44 2.42
C GLU A 161 20.91 -1.45 2.59
N GLU A 162 19.91 -1.44 1.70
CA GLU A 162 18.89 -2.49 1.62
C GLU A 162 19.53 -3.78 1.05
N ALA A 163 20.29 -3.68 -0.05
CA ALA A 163 20.94 -4.81 -0.71
C ALA A 163 22.11 -5.39 0.09
N GLY A 164 22.88 -4.55 0.80
CA GLY A 164 24.00 -4.99 1.64
C GLY A 164 23.56 -5.68 2.94
N MET A 165 22.27 -5.61 3.28
CA MET A 165 21.69 -6.40 4.37
C MET A 165 21.30 -7.79 3.88
N VAL A 166 21.05 -7.98 2.58
CA VAL A 166 20.57 -9.24 2.03
C VAL A 166 21.74 -10.24 1.87
N GLU A 167 21.76 -11.29 2.69
CA GLU A 167 22.67 -12.44 2.53
C GLU A 167 21.93 -13.55 1.77
N ASP A 168 22.56 -14.10 0.72
CA ASP A 168 21.98 -15.16 -0.14
C ASP A 168 20.56 -14.86 -0.69
N GLY A 169 20.21 -13.60 -0.88
CA GLY A 169 18.90 -13.19 -1.40
C GLY A 169 17.80 -13.04 -0.33
N VAL A 170 18.12 -13.24 0.95
CA VAL A 170 17.18 -13.08 2.07
C VAL A 170 17.63 -11.97 3.01
N ALA A 171 16.73 -11.04 3.36
CA ALA A 171 17.01 -10.01 4.34
C ALA A 171 17.08 -10.60 5.77
N PRO A 172 17.99 -10.14 6.64
CA PRO A 172 18.22 -10.72 7.94
C PRO A 172 17.12 -10.29 8.92
N THR A 173 16.91 -11.13 9.93
CA THR A 173 16.12 -10.74 11.10
C THR A 173 16.96 -9.91 12.06
N HIS A 174 16.36 -8.89 12.66
CA HIS A 174 17.03 -8.03 13.65
C HIS A 174 16.38 -8.17 15.03
N ARG A 175 17.19 -8.06 16.08
CA ARG A 175 16.74 -8.18 17.48
C ARG A 175 16.66 -6.82 18.13
N LEU A 176 15.90 -6.70 19.21
CA LEU A 176 15.73 -5.44 19.93
C LEU A 176 17.06 -4.76 20.36
N PRO A 177 18.09 -5.51 20.82
CA PRO A 177 19.40 -4.93 21.13
C PRO A 177 20.12 -4.32 19.92
N ASP A 178 19.75 -4.64 18.68
CA ASP A 178 20.36 -4.03 17.49
C ASP A 178 19.99 -2.55 17.36
N PHE A 179 18.86 -2.13 17.94
CA PHE A 179 18.34 -0.75 17.83
C PHE A 179 18.40 0.03 19.13
N SER A 180 18.45 -0.66 20.26
CA SER A 180 18.34 -0.05 21.58
C SER A 180 19.37 -0.62 22.57
N GLY A 181 19.76 0.20 23.55
CA GLY A 181 20.71 -0.19 24.58
C GLY A 181 22.20 -0.07 24.18
N PRO A 182 23.10 -0.63 25.00
CA PRO A 182 24.56 -0.48 24.82
C PRO A 182 25.11 -1.22 23.60
N GLN A 183 24.44 -2.28 23.15
CA GLN A 183 24.87 -3.15 22.04
C GLN A 183 24.28 -2.74 20.68
N ARG A 184 23.63 -1.56 20.60
CA ARG A 184 22.96 -1.11 19.38
C ARG A 184 23.92 -1.05 18.19
N ARG A 185 23.52 -1.70 17.11
CA ARG A 185 24.20 -1.70 15.81
C ARG A 185 23.71 -0.54 14.95
N PHE A 186 22.42 -0.21 15.04
CA PHE A 186 21.79 0.86 14.29
C PHE A 186 21.67 2.11 15.17
N GLN A 187 22.29 3.19 14.72
CA GLN A 187 22.22 4.49 15.40
C GLN A 187 20.98 5.28 14.97
N GLY A 188 20.55 6.20 15.84
CA GLY A 188 19.48 7.15 15.54
C GLY A 188 18.06 6.61 15.68
N PHE A 189 17.87 5.32 15.99
CA PHE A 189 16.55 4.75 16.22
C PHE A 189 15.96 5.20 17.55
N GLN A 190 14.72 5.69 17.51
CA GLN A 190 13.92 5.99 18.68
C GLN A 190 13.09 4.76 19.08
N TYR A 191 13.27 4.31 20.33
CA TYR A 191 12.39 3.31 20.93
C TYR A 191 11.08 3.95 21.37
N ILE A 192 9.95 3.40 20.94
CA ILE A 192 8.60 3.88 21.25
C ILE A 192 7.87 2.83 22.09
N PRO A 193 7.78 3.04 23.41
CA PRO A 193 6.88 2.25 24.25
C PRO A 193 5.42 2.51 23.87
N TYR A 194 4.62 1.46 23.74
CA TYR A 194 3.24 1.58 23.32
C TYR A 194 2.38 0.43 23.84
N ARG A 195 1.29 0.80 24.52
CA ARG A 195 0.38 -0.14 25.18
C ARG A 195 -0.86 -0.48 24.37
N GLY A 196 -1.09 0.15 23.22
CA GLY A 196 -2.26 -0.14 22.39
C GLY A 196 -3.58 0.52 22.81
N LEU A 197 -3.57 1.40 23.82
CA LEU A 197 -4.81 1.94 24.42
C LEU A 197 -5.34 3.21 23.73
N THR A 198 -4.48 3.97 23.06
CA THR A 198 -4.86 5.23 22.43
C THR A 198 -4.22 5.33 21.06
N SER A 199 -4.91 5.92 20.10
CA SER A 199 -4.32 6.15 18.79
C SER A 199 -3.22 7.22 18.88
N ARG A 200 -2.11 7.00 18.17
CA ARG A 200 -0.96 7.93 18.14
C ARG A 200 -0.48 8.13 16.71
N PRO A 201 -0.50 9.37 16.18
CA PRO A 201 0.00 9.64 14.84
C PRO A 201 1.52 9.72 14.84
N ILE A 202 2.13 9.24 13.76
CA ILE A 202 3.50 9.54 13.40
C ILE A 202 3.45 10.67 12.38
N VAL A 203 4.24 11.70 12.60
CA VAL A 203 4.23 12.91 11.77
C VAL A 203 5.58 13.19 11.15
N ASP A 204 5.54 13.78 9.96
CA ASP A 204 6.69 14.32 9.28
C ASP A 204 7.05 15.74 9.74
N THR A 205 8.10 16.30 9.15
CA THR A 205 8.55 17.66 9.50
C THR A 205 7.55 18.75 9.12
N ALA A 206 6.66 18.48 8.17
CA ALA A 206 5.55 19.34 7.79
C ALA A 206 4.27 19.07 8.62
N GLN A 207 4.35 18.27 9.70
CA GLN A 207 3.23 17.86 10.55
C GLN A 207 2.14 17.09 9.79
N LYS A 208 2.46 16.45 8.66
CA LYS A 208 1.59 15.50 7.98
C LYS A 208 1.60 14.18 8.73
N VAL A 209 0.43 13.61 8.98
CA VAL A 209 0.26 12.30 9.59
C VAL A 209 0.59 11.23 8.56
N CYS A 210 1.83 10.75 8.53
CA CYS A 210 2.28 9.76 7.56
C CYS A 210 1.84 8.34 7.90
N ALA A 211 1.69 8.03 9.20
CA ALA A 211 1.33 6.73 9.72
C ALA A 211 0.59 6.92 11.05
N VAL A 212 -0.17 5.91 11.47
CA VAL A 212 -0.98 6.01 12.69
C VAL A 212 -1.02 4.68 13.43
N PHE A 213 -0.62 4.69 14.69
CA PHE A 213 -1.00 3.62 15.62
C PHE A 213 -2.48 3.80 15.92
N GLY A 214 -3.32 2.90 15.42
CA GLY A 214 -4.75 2.88 15.74
C GLY A 214 -5.00 2.40 17.16
N GLY A 215 -4.15 1.49 17.65
CA GLY A 215 -4.34 0.80 18.92
C GLY A 215 -5.28 -0.39 18.77
N MET A 216 -5.91 -0.79 19.85
CA MET A 216 -7.00 -1.77 19.86
C MET A 216 -8.35 -1.05 19.79
N PRO A 217 -9.41 -1.70 19.27
CA PRO A 217 -10.77 -1.25 19.49
C PRO A 217 -11.05 -1.00 20.97
N ASP A 218 -11.67 0.13 21.29
CA ASP A 218 -12.13 0.49 22.64
C ASP A 218 -13.37 -0.33 23.03
N ASP A 219 -13.16 -1.64 23.20
CA ASP A 219 -14.13 -2.61 23.68
C ASP A 219 -13.45 -3.49 24.72
N PRO A 220 -13.91 -3.49 25.99
CA PRO A 220 -13.36 -4.32 27.05
C PRO A 220 -13.37 -5.82 26.75
N ASN A 221 -14.25 -6.28 25.84
CA ASN A 221 -14.32 -7.67 25.43
C ASN A 221 -13.63 -7.94 24.08
N PHE A 222 -12.94 -6.95 23.50
CA PHE A 222 -12.30 -7.08 22.18
C PHE A 222 -11.38 -8.30 22.10
N MET A 223 -10.60 -8.56 23.16
CA MET A 223 -9.70 -9.71 23.17
C MET A 223 -10.49 -11.02 23.01
N ARG A 224 -11.46 -11.26 23.89
CA ARG A 224 -12.31 -12.46 23.90
C ARG A 224 -13.15 -12.60 22.62
N ASP A 225 -13.71 -11.51 22.12
CA ASP A 225 -14.76 -11.53 21.09
C ASP A 225 -14.23 -11.31 19.66
N ALA A 226 -12.96 -10.92 19.49
CA ALA A 226 -12.36 -10.72 18.17
C ALA A 226 -10.91 -11.21 18.10
N HIS A 227 -10.02 -10.80 19.01
CA HIS A 227 -8.62 -11.21 18.94
C HIS A 227 -8.46 -12.73 19.07
N ASP A 228 -8.95 -13.33 20.16
CA ASP A 228 -8.74 -14.75 20.45
C ASP A 228 -9.42 -15.66 19.41
N PRO A 229 -10.66 -15.36 18.94
CA PRO A 229 -11.25 -16.10 17.83
C PRO A 229 -10.48 -15.92 16.51
N ALA A 230 -9.91 -14.75 16.24
CA ALA A 230 -9.05 -14.56 15.07
C ALA A 230 -7.78 -15.41 15.18
N VAL A 231 -7.12 -15.45 16.35
CA VAL A 231 -5.94 -16.30 16.58
C VAL A 231 -6.28 -17.77 16.39
N ALA A 232 -7.35 -18.26 17.01
CA ALA A 232 -7.79 -19.65 16.85
C ALA A 232 -8.11 -20.00 15.38
N ALA A 233 -8.69 -19.06 14.63
CA ALA A 233 -8.96 -19.24 13.20
C ALA A 233 -7.67 -19.24 12.36
N MET A 234 -6.67 -18.41 12.69
CA MET A 234 -5.35 -18.41 12.04
C MET A 234 -4.60 -19.71 12.31
N GLU A 235 -4.68 -20.26 13.52
CA GLU A 235 -4.13 -21.56 13.88
C GLU A 235 -4.80 -22.71 13.13
N ALA A 236 -6.13 -22.66 12.98
CA ALA A 236 -6.86 -23.64 12.18
C ALA A 236 -6.48 -23.54 10.70
N ALA A 237 -6.46 -22.32 10.16
CA ALA A 237 -6.04 -22.06 8.78
C ALA A 237 -4.61 -22.58 8.53
N LEU A 238 -3.68 -22.37 9.46
CA LEU A 238 -2.31 -22.89 9.35
C LEU A 238 -2.25 -24.43 9.26
N ARG A 239 -3.12 -25.14 9.99
CA ARG A 239 -3.18 -26.61 9.93
C ARG A 239 -3.77 -27.12 8.62
N ASP A 240 -4.72 -26.37 8.06
CA ASP A 240 -5.55 -26.84 6.95
C ASP A 240 -5.11 -26.27 5.59
N CYS A 241 -4.31 -25.19 5.57
CA CYS A 241 -3.93 -24.53 4.33
C CYS A 241 -3.03 -25.39 3.46
N CYS A 242 -3.23 -25.28 2.16
CA CYS A 242 -2.41 -25.92 1.14
C CYS A 242 -1.49 -24.85 0.53
N VAL A 243 -0.36 -24.57 1.18
CA VAL A 243 0.68 -23.68 0.65
C VAL A 243 1.89 -24.53 0.28
N LEU A 244 2.41 -24.35 -0.94
CA LEU A 244 3.62 -25.02 -1.38
C LEU A 244 4.79 -24.58 -0.48
N GLU A 245 5.67 -25.50 -0.10
CA GLU A 245 6.82 -25.20 0.77
C GLU A 245 7.69 -24.08 0.20
N GLU A 246 7.87 -24.05 -1.13
CA GLU A 246 8.58 -23.00 -1.86
C GLU A 246 7.93 -21.61 -1.71
N ARG A 247 6.62 -21.54 -1.45
CA ARG A 247 5.87 -20.29 -1.23
C ARG A 247 5.82 -19.87 0.24
N CYS A 248 6.28 -20.70 1.17
CA CYS A 248 6.46 -20.31 2.57
C CYS A 248 7.70 -19.44 2.75
N SER A 249 8.69 -19.55 1.86
CA SER A 249 9.89 -18.70 1.88
C SER A 249 9.79 -17.65 0.78
N HIS A 250 9.42 -16.44 1.15
CA HIS A 250 9.26 -15.31 0.23
C HIS A 250 10.04 -14.09 0.72
N ARG A 251 10.08 -13.04 -0.09
CA ARG A 251 10.83 -11.80 0.20
C ARG A 251 10.50 -11.16 1.56
N ARG A 252 9.27 -11.34 2.03
CA ARG A 252 8.81 -10.80 3.31
C ARG A 252 9.13 -11.71 4.50
N GLY A 253 9.56 -12.96 4.30
CA GLY A 253 9.92 -13.86 5.38
C GLY A 253 9.62 -15.32 5.10
N ASN A 254 9.86 -16.14 6.11
CA ASN A 254 9.61 -17.58 6.07
C ASN A 254 8.39 -17.93 6.91
N PHE A 255 7.21 -17.81 6.31
CA PHE A 255 5.93 -18.20 6.89
C PHE A 255 4.87 -18.37 5.78
N PRO A 256 3.85 -19.24 5.98
CA PRO A 256 2.77 -19.34 5.02
C PRO A 256 1.85 -18.11 5.09
N GLN A 257 1.28 -17.71 3.95
CA GLN A 257 0.32 -16.62 3.87
C GLN A 257 -0.84 -16.99 2.96
N LEU A 258 -2.04 -16.50 3.29
CA LEU A 258 -3.23 -16.59 2.44
C LEU A 258 -3.74 -15.20 2.12
N THR A 259 -4.01 -14.92 0.85
CA THR A 259 -4.40 -13.59 0.38
C THR A 259 -5.74 -13.65 -0.35
N GLU A 260 -6.61 -12.67 -0.08
CA GLU A 260 -7.95 -12.56 -0.67
C GLU A 260 -8.20 -11.14 -1.18
N GLY A 261 -9.04 -11.00 -2.20
CA GLY A 261 -9.49 -9.72 -2.74
C GLY A 261 -8.98 -9.40 -4.15
N ASP A 262 -9.15 -8.14 -4.56
CA ASP A 262 -8.92 -7.69 -5.93
C ASP A 262 -7.58 -6.95 -6.07
N SER A 263 -6.89 -7.20 -7.19
CA SER A 263 -5.60 -6.59 -7.52
C SER A 263 -5.45 -6.26 -9.02
N MET A 264 -4.43 -5.48 -9.34
CA MET A 264 -3.99 -5.16 -10.70
C MET A 264 -2.46 -4.98 -10.71
N GLY A 265 -1.76 -5.77 -11.51
CA GLY A 265 -0.30 -5.82 -11.62
C GLY A 265 0.15 -7.13 -12.26
N GLY A 266 1.46 -7.43 -12.26
CA GLY A 266 1.99 -8.74 -12.68
C GLY A 266 1.61 -9.17 -14.10
N GLY A 267 1.43 -8.22 -15.02
CA GLY A 267 1.03 -8.49 -16.41
C GLY A 267 -0.45 -8.80 -16.64
N GLN A 268 -1.31 -8.65 -15.62
CA GLN A 268 -2.77 -8.79 -15.81
C GLN A 268 -3.30 -7.78 -16.85
N LYS A 269 -4.24 -8.22 -17.69
CA LYS A 269 -4.88 -7.39 -18.72
C LYS A 269 -6.13 -6.65 -18.24
N CYS A 270 -6.61 -6.98 -17.04
CA CYS A 270 -7.78 -6.40 -16.40
C CYS A 270 -7.65 -6.62 -14.88
N PRO A 271 -8.20 -5.75 -14.03
CA PRO A 271 -8.35 -6.02 -12.61
C PRO A 271 -9.08 -7.35 -12.39
N GLY A 272 -8.65 -8.09 -11.37
CA GLY A 272 -9.18 -9.41 -11.05
C GLY A 272 -8.97 -9.78 -9.60
N ALA A 273 -9.70 -10.79 -9.15
CA ALA A 273 -9.50 -11.40 -7.85
C ALA A 273 -8.19 -12.21 -7.84
N LEU A 274 -7.50 -12.20 -6.71
CA LEU A 274 -6.32 -13.03 -6.46
C LEU A 274 -6.69 -14.51 -6.48
N VAL A 275 -5.82 -15.34 -7.05
CA VAL A 275 -6.14 -16.73 -7.38
C VAL A 275 -5.72 -17.67 -6.26
N ASN A 276 -6.69 -18.41 -5.74
CA ASN A 276 -6.49 -19.39 -4.68
C ASN A 276 -6.97 -20.78 -5.12
N GLY A 277 -6.31 -21.83 -4.64
CA GLY A 277 -6.80 -23.20 -4.79
C GLY A 277 -8.14 -23.41 -4.09
N VAL A 278 -8.85 -24.50 -4.41
CA VAL A 278 -10.18 -24.78 -3.85
C VAL A 278 -10.18 -24.81 -2.32
N GLU A 279 -9.18 -25.46 -1.72
CA GLU A 279 -9.09 -25.58 -0.26
C GLU A 279 -8.79 -24.22 0.40
N ASN A 280 -7.81 -23.49 -0.11
CA ASN A 280 -7.48 -22.16 0.42
C ASN A 280 -8.64 -21.17 0.23
N THR A 281 -9.39 -21.26 -0.88
CA THR A 281 -10.61 -20.46 -1.10
C THR A 281 -11.67 -20.78 -0.05
N ARG A 282 -11.83 -22.04 0.34
CA ARG A 282 -12.75 -22.44 1.44
C ARG A 282 -12.32 -21.82 2.77
N ILE A 283 -11.02 -21.84 3.08
CA ILE A 283 -10.45 -21.23 4.28
C ILE A 283 -10.64 -19.71 4.27
N LEU A 284 -10.31 -19.04 3.16
CA LEU A 284 -10.44 -17.59 2.99
C LEU A 284 -11.90 -17.14 3.10
N ASN A 285 -12.84 -17.87 2.52
CA ASN A 285 -14.27 -17.61 2.69
C ASN A 285 -14.71 -17.72 4.15
N HIS A 286 -14.18 -18.67 4.91
CA HIS A 286 -14.45 -18.79 6.34
C HIS A 286 -13.84 -17.61 7.13
N LEU A 287 -12.57 -17.27 6.88
CA LEU A 287 -11.86 -16.20 7.57
C LEU A 287 -12.53 -14.83 7.32
N THR A 288 -12.88 -14.52 6.07
CA THR A 288 -13.52 -13.25 5.70
C THR A 288 -14.97 -13.12 6.18
N ALA A 289 -15.66 -14.24 6.40
CA ALA A 289 -16.99 -14.27 7.02
C ALA A 289 -16.96 -14.23 8.56
N LEU A 290 -15.79 -14.41 9.19
CA LEU A 290 -15.68 -14.48 10.64
C LEU A 290 -15.91 -13.10 11.27
N PRO A 291 -16.81 -12.96 12.27
CA PRO A 291 -17.06 -11.68 12.93
C PRO A 291 -15.79 -11.01 13.47
N ALA A 292 -14.81 -11.80 13.92
CA ALA A 292 -13.52 -11.31 14.37
C ALA A 292 -12.79 -10.49 13.30
N PHE A 293 -12.62 -11.02 12.08
CA PHE A 293 -11.92 -10.32 11.00
C PHE A 293 -12.76 -9.18 10.42
N ILE A 294 -14.08 -9.32 10.35
CA ILE A 294 -14.98 -8.21 9.98
C ILE A 294 -14.79 -7.02 10.94
N ARG A 295 -14.66 -7.27 12.24
CA ARG A 295 -14.40 -6.23 13.25
C ARG A 295 -13.02 -5.59 13.07
N LEU A 296 -11.97 -6.39 12.85
CA LEU A 296 -10.62 -5.88 12.59
C LEU A 296 -10.56 -5.03 11.31
N ALA A 297 -11.23 -5.47 10.25
CA ALA A 297 -11.31 -4.74 8.98
C ALA A 297 -12.07 -3.41 9.12
N GLY A 298 -13.19 -3.43 9.82
CA GLY A 298 -13.96 -2.22 10.15
C GLY A 298 -13.16 -1.25 11.01
N PHE A 299 -12.44 -1.73 12.02
CA PHE A 299 -11.59 -0.89 12.87
C PHE A 299 -10.50 -0.20 12.07
N ALA A 300 -9.75 -0.94 11.24
CA ALA A 300 -8.72 -0.36 10.37
C ALA A 300 -9.29 0.72 9.42
N THR A 301 -10.48 0.46 8.87
CA THR A 301 -11.21 1.41 8.01
C THR A 301 -11.62 2.66 8.78
N GLY A 302 -12.10 2.50 10.02
CA GLY A 302 -12.44 3.61 10.91
C GLY A 302 -11.20 4.45 11.25
N VAL A 303 -10.07 3.82 11.56
CA VAL A 303 -8.81 4.53 11.80
C VAL A 303 -8.41 5.33 10.55
N PHE A 304 -8.47 4.75 9.35
CA PHE A 304 -8.14 5.44 8.11
C PHE A 304 -9.07 6.66 7.91
N ALA A 305 -10.38 6.44 8.00
CA ALA A 305 -11.39 7.47 7.79
C ALA A 305 -11.28 8.67 8.74
N ASN A 306 -10.71 8.49 9.94
CA ASN A 306 -10.56 9.56 10.93
C ASN A 306 -9.20 10.26 10.87
N TRP A 307 -8.15 9.60 10.37
CA TRP A 307 -6.78 10.12 10.43
C TRP A 307 -6.22 10.58 9.09
N ALA A 308 -6.78 10.15 7.96
CA ALA A 308 -6.35 10.58 6.63
C ALA A 308 -7.55 10.92 5.74
N LEU A 309 -8.24 12.00 6.09
CA LEU A 309 -9.56 12.39 5.56
C LEU A 309 -9.61 12.42 4.02
N ARG A 310 -8.68 13.18 3.40
CA ARG A 310 -8.64 13.35 1.94
C ARG A 310 -8.20 12.09 1.23
N LEU A 311 -7.23 11.38 1.78
CA LEU A 311 -6.74 10.12 1.23
C LEU A 311 -7.82 9.02 1.31
N PHE A 312 -8.61 8.99 2.39
CA PHE A 312 -9.76 8.09 2.50
C PHE A 312 -10.82 8.40 1.43
N ASP A 313 -11.15 9.68 1.22
CA ASP A 313 -12.08 10.09 0.16
C ASP A 313 -11.55 9.74 -1.23
N PHE A 314 -10.25 9.86 -1.45
CA PHE A 314 -9.58 9.39 -2.65
C PHE A 314 -9.82 7.88 -2.83
N TYR A 315 -9.58 7.03 -1.83
CA TYR A 315 -9.88 5.60 -1.91
C TYR A 315 -11.35 5.34 -2.25
N VAL A 316 -12.28 5.99 -1.56
CA VAL A 316 -13.72 5.83 -1.79
C VAL A 316 -14.09 6.14 -3.24
N ILE A 317 -13.60 7.24 -3.81
CA ILE A 317 -13.89 7.64 -5.19
C ILE A 317 -13.42 6.58 -6.20
N TYR A 318 -12.18 6.10 -6.05
CA TYR A 318 -11.59 5.17 -7.02
C TYR A 318 -12.20 3.79 -6.92
N MET A 319 -12.40 3.30 -5.70
CA MET A 319 -13.05 2.01 -5.49
C MET A 319 -14.51 2.08 -5.99
N THR A 320 -15.24 3.18 -5.79
CA THR A 320 -16.59 3.35 -6.37
C THR A 320 -16.57 3.22 -7.89
N LEU A 321 -15.65 3.91 -8.56
CA LEU A 321 -15.52 3.87 -10.01
C LEU A 321 -15.19 2.47 -10.52
N LEU A 322 -14.27 1.78 -9.83
CA LEU A 322 -13.84 0.43 -10.17
C LEU A 322 -14.99 -0.57 -10.05
N TYR A 323 -15.62 -0.66 -8.86
CA TYR A 323 -16.68 -1.64 -8.60
C TYR A 323 -17.99 -1.35 -9.35
N ALA A 324 -18.26 -0.09 -9.68
CA ALA A 324 -19.39 0.25 -10.55
C ALA A 324 -19.18 -0.25 -12.00
N ARG A 325 -17.92 -0.28 -12.46
CA ARG A 325 -17.57 -0.75 -13.81
C ARG A 325 -17.47 -2.28 -13.88
N TYR A 326 -16.93 -2.90 -12.84
CA TYR A 326 -16.65 -4.34 -12.78
C TYR A 326 -17.39 -4.99 -11.62
N THR A 327 -18.63 -5.39 -11.89
CA THR A 327 -19.53 -6.00 -10.91
C THR A 327 -19.12 -7.40 -10.46
N HIS A 328 -18.10 -8.00 -11.10
CA HIS A 328 -17.55 -9.29 -10.72
C HIS A 328 -16.45 -9.18 -9.65
N LEU A 329 -15.89 -7.98 -9.44
CA LEU A 329 -14.91 -7.74 -8.39
C LEU A 329 -15.63 -7.62 -7.04
N CYS A 330 -14.99 -8.09 -5.98
CA CYS A 330 -15.58 -8.11 -4.65
C CYS A 330 -14.53 -7.89 -3.57
N ARG A 331 -14.71 -6.82 -2.79
CA ARG A 331 -13.88 -6.58 -1.60
C ARG A 331 -14.02 -7.73 -0.60
N PRO A 332 -12.92 -8.13 0.08
CA PRO A 332 -12.97 -9.15 1.14
C PRO A 332 -13.94 -8.81 2.27
N PHE A 333 -14.07 -7.51 2.60
CA PHE A 333 -14.94 -7.03 3.67
C PHE A 333 -15.82 -5.88 3.19
N LYS A 334 -17.14 -5.99 3.38
CA LYS A 334 -18.10 -4.94 3.00
C LYS A 334 -17.87 -3.63 3.77
N ASN A 335 -17.49 -3.74 5.03
CA ASN A 335 -17.13 -2.63 5.91
C ASN A 335 -15.64 -2.23 5.80
N GLY A 336 -14.90 -2.80 4.85
CA GLY A 336 -13.50 -2.50 4.57
C GLY A 336 -13.33 -1.51 3.42
N ILE A 337 -12.41 -0.55 3.52
CA ILE A 337 -12.04 0.32 2.39
C ILE A 337 -11.03 -0.33 1.44
N PHE A 338 -10.25 -1.29 1.92
CA PHE A 338 -9.18 -1.95 1.20
C PHE A 338 -9.70 -2.99 0.20
N SER A 339 -9.07 -3.12 -0.97
CA SER A 339 -9.44 -4.10 -2.01
C SER A 339 -8.91 -5.50 -1.73
N ALA A 340 -7.87 -5.65 -0.92
CA ALA A 340 -7.23 -6.92 -0.63
C ALA A 340 -6.77 -7.03 0.83
N CYS A 341 -6.57 -8.26 1.30
CA CYS A 341 -6.01 -8.56 2.62
C CYS A 341 -5.17 -9.83 2.62
N THR A 342 -4.18 -9.89 3.51
CA THR A 342 -3.35 -11.09 3.73
C THR A 342 -3.45 -11.55 5.19
N PHE A 343 -3.68 -12.84 5.35
CA PHE A 343 -3.55 -13.59 6.58
C PHE A 343 -2.14 -14.18 6.62
N ASN A 344 -1.21 -13.50 7.30
CA ASN A 344 0.15 -13.99 7.50
C ASN A 344 0.10 -15.02 8.63
N LEU A 345 0.20 -16.28 8.24
CA LEU A 345 0.07 -17.40 9.16
C LEU A 345 1.37 -17.55 9.96
N GLY A 346 1.25 -18.07 11.16
CA GLY A 346 2.34 -18.21 12.13
C GLY A 346 2.97 -19.60 12.08
N PRO A 347 3.45 -20.13 13.21
CA PRO A 347 3.31 -19.59 14.57
C PRO A 347 4.29 -18.46 14.90
N HIS A 348 5.32 -18.23 14.08
CA HIS A 348 6.36 -17.22 14.34
C HIS A 348 6.48 -16.22 13.18
N THR A 349 5.37 -15.59 12.76
CA THR A 349 5.36 -14.64 11.64
C THR A 349 6.35 -13.50 11.89
N CYS A 350 7.49 -13.55 11.19
CA CYS A 350 8.55 -12.56 11.25
C CYS A 350 8.77 -11.96 9.85
N ALA A 351 8.33 -10.71 9.68
CA ALA A 351 8.51 -9.98 8.44
C ALA A 351 9.93 -9.42 8.36
N LEU A 352 10.67 -9.85 7.34
CA LEU A 352 11.98 -9.31 6.99
C LEU A 352 11.86 -7.87 6.49
N GLY A 353 12.98 -7.16 6.39
CA GLY A 353 12.98 -5.80 5.84
C GLY A 353 12.48 -5.76 4.39
N HIS A 354 11.41 -5.01 4.13
CA HIS A 354 10.84 -4.87 2.80
C HIS A 354 10.00 -3.60 2.62
N ARG A 355 9.59 -3.37 1.36
CA ARG A 355 8.57 -2.42 0.91
C ARG A 355 7.54 -3.16 0.06
N ASP A 356 6.27 -2.80 0.13
CA ASP A 356 5.24 -3.39 -0.73
C ASP A 356 5.02 -2.53 -1.98
N PHE A 357 5.89 -2.65 -2.98
CA PHE A 357 5.87 -1.77 -4.15
C PHE A 357 4.63 -1.92 -5.02
N ALA A 358 3.90 -3.05 -4.94
CA ALA A 358 2.62 -3.22 -5.63
C ALA A 358 1.50 -2.33 -5.06
N ASN A 359 1.62 -1.91 -3.79
CA ASN A 359 0.61 -1.07 -3.15
C ASN A 359 0.67 0.37 -3.67
N LEU A 360 -0.41 1.13 -3.47
CA LEU A 360 -0.41 2.55 -3.79
C LEU A 360 0.72 3.25 -3.00
N ALA A 361 1.65 3.91 -3.69
CA ALA A 361 2.86 4.48 -3.08
C ALA A 361 2.57 5.43 -1.91
N PHE A 362 1.59 6.33 -2.06
CA PHE A 362 1.11 7.22 -1.00
C PHE A 362 -0.12 6.68 -0.26
N GLY A 363 -0.50 5.44 -0.52
CA GLY A 363 -1.60 4.75 0.15
C GLY A 363 -1.20 4.27 1.53
N LEU A 364 -2.19 4.07 2.40
CA LEU A 364 -1.98 3.42 3.70
C LEU A 364 -2.34 1.94 3.59
N CYS A 365 -1.64 1.11 4.36
CA CYS A 365 -1.92 -0.30 4.56
C CYS A 365 -2.12 -0.55 6.05
N ALA A 366 -3.10 -1.35 6.41
CA ALA A 366 -3.35 -1.73 7.79
C ALA A 366 -2.58 -3.00 8.14
N ILE A 367 -1.97 -3.02 9.32
CA ILE A 367 -1.32 -4.21 9.90
C ILE A 367 -1.91 -4.39 11.29
N THR A 368 -2.47 -5.57 11.56
CA THR A 368 -2.92 -5.96 12.90
C THR A 368 -2.03 -7.09 13.41
N ALA A 369 -1.41 -6.90 14.57
CA ALA A 369 -0.70 -7.97 15.26
C ALA A 369 -1.69 -8.88 15.98
N LEU A 370 -1.49 -10.19 15.90
CA LEU A 370 -2.31 -11.21 16.54
C LEU A 370 -1.41 -12.24 17.23
N GLY A 371 -1.92 -12.93 18.24
CA GLY A 371 -1.25 -14.04 18.92
C GLY A 371 -0.99 -13.77 20.39
N ASP A 372 -0.11 -14.57 20.98
CA ASP A 372 0.28 -14.48 22.38
C ASP A 372 1.81 -14.39 22.46
N PHE A 373 2.30 -13.17 22.68
CA PHE A 373 3.71 -12.85 22.77
C PHE A 373 3.95 -11.62 23.65
N ASP A 374 5.10 -11.57 24.31
CA ASP A 374 5.55 -10.39 25.03
C ASP A 374 6.09 -9.33 24.07
N TYR A 375 5.22 -8.41 23.69
CA TYR A 375 5.51 -7.29 22.79
C TYR A 375 6.59 -6.32 23.29
N LYS A 376 7.06 -6.46 24.54
CA LYS A 376 8.16 -5.67 25.10
C LYS A 376 9.52 -6.30 24.84
N THR A 377 9.57 -7.59 24.56
CA THR A 377 10.83 -8.32 24.34
C THR A 377 11.00 -8.79 22.90
N GLY A 378 9.91 -8.93 22.14
CA GLY A 378 9.92 -9.22 20.70
C GLY A 378 8.67 -8.72 19.98
N GLY A 379 8.58 -8.98 18.67
CA GLY A 379 7.40 -8.60 17.88
C GLY A 379 7.26 -7.11 17.55
N HIS A 380 8.22 -6.27 17.98
CA HIS A 380 8.24 -4.83 17.66
C HIS A 380 8.14 -4.59 16.17
N LEU A 381 7.42 -3.54 15.78
CA LEU A 381 7.42 -3.03 14.42
C LEU A 381 8.61 -2.09 14.25
N VAL A 382 9.38 -2.28 13.18
CA VAL A 382 10.48 -1.39 12.82
C VAL A 382 10.09 -0.62 11.58
N LEU A 383 10.05 0.72 11.69
CA LEU A 383 9.89 1.63 10.56
C LEU A 383 11.24 2.27 10.31
N TRP A 384 11.99 1.69 9.37
CA TRP A 384 13.42 1.96 9.24
C TRP A 384 13.71 3.38 8.78
N ASP A 385 12.96 3.83 7.77
CA ASP A 385 13.15 5.17 7.23
C ASP A 385 12.78 6.23 8.27
N CYS A 386 11.77 5.96 9.11
CA CYS A 386 11.38 6.82 10.22
C CYS A 386 12.27 6.69 11.46
N LYS A 387 13.26 5.80 11.43
CA LYS A 387 14.12 5.44 12.57
C LYS A 387 13.32 5.12 13.83
N LEU A 388 12.21 4.38 13.71
CA LEU A 388 11.38 4.00 14.86
C LEU A 388 11.44 2.50 15.09
N VAL A 389 11.56 2.10 16.36
CA VAL A 389 11.28 0.74 16.84
C VAL A 389 10.16 0.82 17.85
N ILE A 390 9.02 0.22 17.54
CA ILE A 390 7.80 0.41 18.31
C ILE A 390 7.33 -0.90 18.93
N GLU A 391 7.05 -0.86 20.23
CA GLU A 391 6.28 -1.92 20.91
C GLU A 391 4.94 -2.10 20.19
N PHE A 392 4.66 -3.30 19.70
CA PHE A 392 3.45 -3.55 18.91
C PHE A 392 2.64 -4.70 19.52
N PRO A 393 1.75 -4.39 20.50
CA PRO A 393 1.00 -5.40 21.23
C PRO A 393 0.06 -6.24 20.35
N PRO A 394 -0.20 -7.51 20.72
CA PRO A 394 -1.29 -8.28 20.13
C PRO A 394 -2.62 -7.54 20.20
N GLY A 395 -3.42 -7.65 19.14
CA GLY A 395 -4.70 -6.96 18.96
C GLY A 395 -4.57 -5.53 18.41
N CYS A 396 -3.39 -4.92 18.42
CA CYS A 396 -3.22 -3.55 17.92
C CYS A 396 -3.16 -3.49 16.40
N THR A 397 -3.74 -2.43 15.84
CA THR A 397 -3.63 -2.08 14.42
C THR A 397 -2.78 -0.81 14.23
N ILE A 398 -1.97 -0.79 13.17
CA ILE A 398 -1.27 0.39 12.66
C ILE A 398 -1.61 0.59 11.18
N LEU A 399 -1.69 1.84 10.74
CA LEU A 399 -1.70 2.21 9.33
C LEU A 399 -0.33 2.78 8.92
N ILE A 400 0.28 2.22 7.88
CA ILE A 400 1.56 2.71 7.34
C ILE A 400 1.51 2.80 5.81
N PRO A 401 2.29 3.69 5.19
CA PRO A 401 2.49 3.68 3.75
C PRO A 401 3.54 2.64 3.38
N SER A 402 3.12 1.37 3.34
CA SER A 402 4.02 0.22 3.28
C SER A 402 4.83 0.12 1.98
N ALA A 403 4.36 0.77 0.91
CA ALA A 403 5.12 0.98 -0.31
C ALA A 403 6.26 2.01 -0.11
N ALA A 404 5.98 3.10 0.63
CA ALA A 404 6.90 4.23 0.81
C ALA A 404 7.82 4.13 2.02
N ILE A 405 7.56 3.23 2.98
CA ILE A 405 8.40 3.05 4.17
C ILE A 405 8.94 1.61 4.23
N TYR A 406 10.27 1.49 4.30
CA TYR A 406 10.93 0.20 4.53
C TYR A 406 10.64 -0.24 5.97
N HIS A 407 10.08 -1.43 6.12
CA HIS A 407 9.57 -1.91 7.39
C HIS A 407 9.85 -3.39 7.59
N SER A 408 9.90 -3.80 8.86
CA SER A 408 10.08 -5.18 9.29
C SER A 408 9.47 -5.37 10.68
N ASN A 409 9.57 -6.57 11.23
CA ASN A 409 9.34 -6.78 12.66
C ASN A 409 10.48 -7.57 13.32
N ILE A 410 10.53 -7.50 14.65
CA ILE A 410 11.49 -8.23 15.47
C ILE A 410 10.95 -9.63 15.75
N PRO A 411 11.77 -10.71 15.64
CA PRO A 411 11.36 -12.04 16.01
C PRO A 411 10.87 -12.12 17.47
N ILE A 412 9.84 -12.93 17.70
CA ILE A 412 9.38 -13.30 19.04
C ILE A 412 10.18 -14.50 19.60
N SER A 413 9.97 -14.84 20.87
CA SER A 413 10.55 -16.04 21.46
C SER A 413 9.99 -17.31 20.82
N ARG A 414 10.78 -18.40 20.82
CA ARG A 414 10.37 -19.70 20.25
C ARG A 414 9.14 -20.33 20.93
N LYS A 415 8.81 -19.91 22.14
CA LYS A 415 7.66 -20.42 22.92
C LYS A 415 6.39 -19.58 22.73
N GLU A 416 6.50 -18.45 22.06
CA GLU A 416 5.40 -17.51 21.83
C GLU A 416 4.79 -17.76 20.44
N HIS A 417 3.62 -17.16 20.19
CA HIS A 417 2.94 -17.26 18.91
C HIS A 417 2.57 -15.88 18.39
N ARG A 418 2.89 -15.61 17.13
CA ARG A 418 2.57 -14.36 16.45
C ARG A 418 2.06 -14.64 15.04
N TYR A 419 0.97 -13.96 14.72
CA TYR A 419 0.32 -13.90 13.41
C TYR A 419 0.15 -12.42 13.03
N SER A 420 -0.16 -12.14 11.76
CA SER A 420 -0.63 -10.80 11.41
C SER A 420 -1.66 -10.80 10.30
N PHE A 421 -2.64 -9.89 10.45
CA PHE A 421 -3.66 -9.63 9.46
C PHE A 421 -3.40 -8.27 8.81
N THR A 422 -3.18 -8.24 7.50
CA THR A 422 -2.89 -7.01 6.76
C THR A 422 -3.99 -6.71 5.74
N GLN A 423 -4.24 -5.43 5.48
CA GLN A 423 -5.21 -4.96 4.49
C GLN A 423 -4.58 -3.83 3.67
N TYR A 424 -4.76 -3.86 2.35
CA TYR A 424 -4.07 -2.97 1.43
C TYR A 424 -4.82 -2.84 0.10
N THR A 425 -4.33 -1.99 -0.80
CA THR A 425 -4.90 -1.81 -2.13
C THR A 425 -3.79 -1.57 -3.13
N ALA A 426 -3.76 -2.39 -4.18
CA ALA A 426 -2.74 -2.33 -5.22
C ALA A 426 -2.80 -0.98 -5.95
N GLY A 427 -1.65 -0.35 -6.15
CA GLY A 427 -1.50 0.91 -6.90
C GLY A 427 -1.98 0.79 -8.34
N GLY A 428 -1.85 -0.40 -8.93
CA GLY A 428 -2.33 -0.71 -10.27
C GLY A 428 -3.83 -0.51 -10.45
N LEU A 429 -4.65 -0.68 -9.39
CA LEU A 429 -6.10 -0.43 -9.47
C LEU A 429 -6.41 1.06 -9.65
N PHE A 430 -5.64 1.92 -8.99
CA PHE A 430 -5.76 3.37 -9.14
C PHE A 430 -5.30 3.81 -10.53
N ARG A 431 -4.14 3.30 -10.97
CA ARG A 431 -3.62 3.57 -12.33
C ARG A 431 -4.61 3.12 -13.40
N TRP A 432 -5.21 1.94 -13.26
CA TRP A 432 -6.23 1.43 -14.16
C TRP A 432 -7.40 2.41 -14.34
N VAL A 433 -7.93 2.93 -13.23
CA VAL A 433 -9.00 3.94 -13.29
C VAL A 433 -8.48 5.23 -13.93
N GLU A 434 -7.28 5.70 -13.57
CA GLU A 434 -6.69 6.92 -14.16
C GLU A 434 -6.49 6.82 -15.68
N HIS A 435 -6.02 5.68 -16.16
CA HIS A 435 -5.79 5.35 -17.57
C HIS A 435 -7.07 5.00 -18.32
N ASP A 436 -8.22 5.43 -17.81
CA ASP A 436 -9.53 5.20 -18.40
C ASP A 436 -9.88 3.73 -18.63
N PHE A 437 -9.55 2.90 -17.64
CA PHE A 437 -9.82 1.47 -17.62
C PHE A 437 -9.13 0.70 -18.76
N LYS A 438 -7.88 1.06 -19.01
CA LYS A 438 -6.97 0.43 -19.98
C LYS A 438 -5.69 0.01 -19.29
N THR A 439 -5.00 -0.96 -19.88
CA THR A 439 -3.62 -1.25 -19.46
C THR A 439 -2.75 -0.02 -19.72
N GLU A 440 -1.60 0.05 -19.05
CA GLU A 440 -0.64 1.11 -19.33
C GLU A 440 -0.20 1.09 -20.79
N GLU A 441 0.10 -0.09 -21.34
CA GLU A 441 0.43 -0.27 -22.75
C GLU A 441 -0.66 0.28 -23.69
N GLU A 442 -1.92 -0.11 -23.48
CA GLU A 442 -3.05 0.35 -24.30
C GLU A 442 -3.29 1.86 -24.15
N TYR A 443 -3.12 2.38 -22.95
CA TYR A 443 -3.29 3.80 -22.67
C TYR A 443 -2.22 4.63 -23.38
N PHE A 444 -0.95 4.31 -23.19
CA PHE A 444 0.17 5.01 -23.82
C PHE A 444 0.18 4.83 -25.34
N ALA A 445 -0.20 3.66 -25.87
CA ALA A 445 -0.36 3.45 -27.31
C ALA A 445 -1.48 4.32 -27.92
N SER A 446 -2.44 4.78 -27.12
CA SER A 446 -3.48 5.71 -27.55
C SER A 446 -3.05 7.19 -27.55
N LEU A 447 -1.82 7.49 -27.11
CA LEU A 447 -1.27 8.84 -27.01
C LEU A 447 -0.34 9.17 -28.18
N SER A 448 -0.24 10.46 -28.53
CA SER A 448 0.88 10.95 -29.35
C SER A 448 2.19 10.92 -28.54
N ALA A 449 3.34 10.99 -29.22
CA ALA A 449 4.65 11.01 -28.54
C ALA A 449 4.78 12.17 -27.53
N GLU A 450 4.28 13.36 -27.89
CA GLU A 450 4.22 14.52 -26.99
C GLU A 450 3.35 14.24 -25.77
N GLN A 451 2.16 13.68 -25.97
CA GLN A 451 1.24 13.33 -24.88
C GLN A 451 1.78 12.23 -23.97
N ALA A 452 2.54 11.28 -24.52
CA ALA A 452 3.16 10.22 -23.74
C ALA A 452 4.27 10.78 -22.84
N GLU A 453 5.07 11.73 -23.32
CA GLU A 453 6.09 12.37 -22.49
C GLU A 453 5.46 13.24 -21.39
N GLU A 454 4.42 14.02 -21.71
CA GLU A 454 3.64 14.76 -20.72
C GLU A 454 3.04 13.83 -19.64
N GLU A 455 2.52 12.67 -20.03
CA GLU A 455 1.95 11.70 -19.08
C GLU A 455 3.01 11.10 -18.15
N LYS A 456 4.24 10.87 -18.62
CA LYS A 456 5.35 10.43 -17.76
C LYS A 456 5.71 11.50 -16.72
N GLU A 457 5.80 12.76 -17.13
CA GLU A 457 6.04 13.88 -16.20
C GLU A 457 4.91 13.99 -15.17
N LEU A 458 3.66 13.80 -15.60
CA LEU A 458 2.50 13.75 -14.72
C LEU A 458 2.53 12.58 -13.74
N GLY A 459 3.17 11.46 -14.08
CA GLY A 459 3.34 10.32 -13.18
C GLY A 459 4.11 10.68 -11.90
N LEU A 460 5.19 11.47 -12.02
CA LEU A 460 5.93 11.98 -10.86
C LEU A 460 5.11 13.03 -10.10
N ALA A 461 4.46 13.95 -10.81
CA ALA A 461 3.59 14.95 -10.18
C ALA A 461 2.38 14.31 -9.46
N TRP A 462 1.91 13.15 -9.92
CA TRP A 462 0.84 12.39 -9.28
C TRP A 462 1.26 11.84 -7.92
N ALA A 463 2.53 11.44 -7.79
CA ALA A 463 3.11 11.02 -6.52
C ALA A 463 3.12 12.15 -5.49
N GLU A 464 3.60 13.33 -5.90
CA GLU A 464 3.65 14.53 -5.07
C GLU A 464 2.24 15.00 -4.68
N ALA A 465 1.32 15.04 -5.65
CA ALA A 465 -0.08 15.36 -5.40
C ALA A 465 -0.73 14.35 -4.44
N GLY A 466 -0.41 13.06 -4.59
CA GLY A 466 -0.82 12.00 -3.67
C GLY A 466 -0.29 12.20 -2.25
N ALA A 467 0.98 12.60 -2.11
CA ALA A 467 1.56 12.96 -0.82
C ALA A 467 0.97 14.26 -0.21
N GLY A 468 0.27 15.07 -1.03
CA GLY A 468 -0.57 16.17 -0.57
C GLY A 468 -1.88 15.72 0.07
N LEU A 469 -2.29 14.45 -0.06
CA LEU A 469 -3.55 13.94 0.49
C LEU A 469 -3.46 13.56 1.97
N TYR A 470 -2.26 13.36 2.51
CA TYR A 470 -2.08 13.14 3.95
C TYR A 470 -2.63 14.33 4.74
N SER A 471 -3.36 14.04 5.82
CA SER A 471 -3.87 15.07 6.71
C SER A 471 -2.75 15.66 7.55
N THR A 472 -2.82 16.96 7.85
CA THR A 472 -1.95 17.55 8.87
C THR A 472 -2.57 17.44 10.25
N ILE A 473 -1.74 17.51 11.31
CA ILE A 473 -2.24 17.57 12.68
C ILE A 473 -3.19 18.75 12.89
N ASP A 474 -2.92 19.90 12.27
CA ASP A 474 -3.75 21.09 12.41
C ASP A 474 -5.10 20.95 11.68
N GLU A 475 -5.13 20.31 10.51
CA GLU A 475 -6.38 19.94 9.84
C GLU A 475 -7.24 19.04 10.74
N LEU A 476 -6.63 18.05 11.38
CA LEU A 476 -7.33 17.15 12.30
C LEU A 476 -7.79 17.86 13.58
N ARG A 477 -7.03 18.83 14.09
CA ARG A 477 -7.46 19.68 15.23
C ARG A 477 -8.66 20.53 14.85
N ALA A 478 -8.66 21.14 13.67
CA ALA A 478 -9.74 22.01 13.22
C ALA A 478 -11.05 21.24 12.92
N ALA A 479 -10.93 19.96 12.55
CA ALA A 479 -12.09 19.10 12.31
C ALA A 479 -12.74 18.53 13.60
N ASN A 480 -12.09 18.68 14.76
CA ASN A 480 -12.49 18.12 16.07
C ASN A 480 -12.88 19.21 17.07
#